data_AF-A0A1D1XKS8-F1
#
_entry.id   AF-A0A1D1XKS8-F1
#
_cell.length_a   1.000
_cell.length_b   1.000
_cell.length_c   1.000
_cell.angle_alpha   90.00
_cell.angle_beta   90.00
_cell.angle_gamma   90.00
#
_symmetry.space_group_name_H-M   'P 1'
#
loop_
_entity.id
_entity.type
_entity.pdbx_description
1 polymer ?
#
loop_
_entity_poly.entity_id
_entity_poly.type
_entity_poly.pdbx_seq_one_letter_code
_entity_poly.pdbx_strand_id
1 'polypeptide(L)'
;VTLEEPQKAGYISTAPNFLPSPHQNFMEDQYLISNGSKHNQGGDPPALCPPSSTDPLNWGASAEALKGSHLDQVKKMVAEFRNPRVELAGSGLSVAQVAAVARSPGCAVALSQGKRPLVEASSEWVRDSARAGVDSYGVTTGFGATSHRRTNQSWALQRELIRFLNAGILAGASSSLPVPATRAAMLVRANTLLQGYSG
;
A
#
# COMPACT_ATOMS: atom_id res chain seq x y z
N VAL A 1 21.64 -39.21 22.22
CA VAL A 1 21.18 -38.15 23.14
C VAL A 1 19.75 -37.84 22.75
N THR A 2 18.83 -38.26 23.61
CA THR A 2 17.38 -38.05 23.53
C THR A 2 17.05 -36.56 23.41
N LEU A 3 16.18 -36.20 22.47
CA LEU A 3 15.64 -34.84 22.38
C LEU A 3 14.37 -34.78 23.23
N GLU A 4 14.48 -34.18 24.40
CA GLU A 4 13.33 -33.80 25.23
C GLU A 4 12.54 -32.67 24.58
N GLU A 5 11.22 -32.82 24.63
CA GLU A 5 10.20 -31.86 24.21
C GLU A 5 10.09 -30.73 25.26
N PRO A 6 10.17 -29.44 24.91
CA PRO A 6 10.01 -28.39 25.91
C PRO A 6 8.53 -28.21 26.26
N GLN A 7 8.25 -28.31 27.56
CA GLN A 7 6.95 -28.14 28.18
C GLN A 7 6.30 -26.78 27.86
N LYS A 8 4.98 -26.81 27.61
CA LYS A 8 4.11 -25.63 27.58
C LYS A 8 4.13 -24.93 28.94
N ALA A 9 4.90 -23.85 29.07
CA ALA A 9 4.72 -22.90 30.15
C ALA A 9 3.52 -21.99 29.83
N GLY A 10 2.40 -22.20 30.52
CA GLY A 10 1.27 -21.29 30.50
C GLY A 10 1.64 -19.98 31.19
N TYR A 11 1.67 -18.90 30.43
CA TYR A 11 1.61 -17.54 30.97
C TYR A 11 0.23 -16.97 30.70
N ILE A 12 -0.64 -17.04 31.70
CA ILE A 12 -1.81 -16.18 31.79
C ILE A 12 -1.28 -14.84 32.29
N SER A 13 -1.07 -13.89 31.37
CA SER A 13 -0.86 -12.49 31.71
C SER A 13 -2.16 -11.74 31.44
N THR A 14 -2.87 -11.40 32.50
CA THR A 14 -4.00 -10.47 32.48
C THR A 14 -3.49 -9.09 32.05
N ALA A 15 -3.80 -8.70 30.82
CA ALA A 15 -3.57 -7.34 30.36
C ALA A 15 -4.42 -6.35 31.19
N PRO A 16 -3.86 -5.23 31.69
CA PRO A 16 -4.68 -4.16 32.24
C PRO A 16 -5.52 -3.52 31.13
N ASN A 17 -6.78 -3.24 31.43
CA ASN A 17 -7.71 -2.52 30.57
C ASN A 17 -7.10 -1.20 30.08
N PHE A 18 -6.62 -1.19 28.83
CA PHE A 18 -6.31 0.05 28.14
C PHE A 18 -7.63 0.68 27.66
N LEU A 19 -7.92 1.87 28.18
CA LEU A 19 -8.94 2.76 27.64
C LEU A 19 -8.64 3.02 26.14
N PRO A 20 -9.63 2.97 25.24
CA PRO A 20 -9.40 3.26 23.83
C PRO A 20 -9.00 4.73 23.67
N SER A 21 -7.96 4.96 22.87
CA SER A 21 -7.55 6.30 22.45
C SER A 21 -8.70 7.00 21.70
N PRO A 22 -8.85 8.34 21.83
CA PRO A 22 -10.00 9.10 21.31
C PRO A 22 -10.11 9.17 19.77
N HIS A 23 -9.31 8.38 19.03
CA HIS A 23 -9.33 8.30 17.57
C HIS A 23 -9.89 6.98 17.02
N GLN A 24 -10.40 6.08 17.86
CA GLN A 24 -11.00 4.80 17.43
C GLN A 24 -12.53 4.85 17.17
N ASN A 25 -13.22 5.94 17.49
CA ASN A 25 -14.68 6.07 17.32
C ASN A 25 -15.08 6.83 16.05
N PHE A 26 -14.54 6.47 14.89
CA PHE A 26 -14.98 7.06 13.61
C PHE A 26 -15.72 6.08 12.69
N MET A 27 -16.04 4.86 13.16
CA MET A 27 -16.55 3.80 12.27
C MET A 27 -17.79 3.03 12.76
N GLU A 28 -18.44 3.41 13.87
CA GLU A 28 -19.62 2.65 14.37
C GLU A 28 -20.97 3.39 14.37
N ASP A 29 -21.05 4.70 14.09
CA ASP A 29 -22.31 5.47 14.20
C ASP A 29 -23.12 5.65 12.90
N GLN A 30 -22.90 4.83 11.86
CA GLN A 30 -23.72 4.88 10.63
C GLN A 30 -24.34 3.55 10.22
N TYR A 31 -25.04 2.86 11.12
CA TYR A 31 -25.97 1.80 10.74
C TYR A 31 -27.23 1.80 11.62
N LEU A 32 -28.11 2.76 11.37
CA LEU A 32 -29.53 2.67 11.74
C LEU A 32 -30.37 2.90 10.48
N ILE A 33 -30.66 1.81 9.76
CA ILE A 33 -31.58 1.82 8.62
C ILE A 33 -33.01 1.82 9.17
N SER A 34 -33.68 2.97 9.05
CA SER A 34 -35.11 3.13 9.31
C SER A 34 -35.92 2.56 8.16
N ASN A 35 -36.56 1.40 8.37
CA ASN A 35 -37.57 0.86 7.46
C ASN A 35 -38.90 1.62 7.61
N GLY A 36 -39.25 2.42 6.60
CA GLY A 36 -40.56 3.06 6.48
C GLY A 36 -41.10 2.92 5.05
N SER A 37 -41.96 1.92 4.82
CA SER A 37 -42.72 1.74 3.58
C SER A 37 -43.77 2.84 3.41
N LYS A 38 -43.81 3.48 2.23
CA LYS A 38 -45.04 4.06 1.66
C LYS A 38 -45.07 3.89 0.14
N HIS A 39 -46.10 3.19 -0.34
CA HIS A 39 -46.55 3.15 -1.73
C HIS A 39 -46.98 4.55 -2.22
N ASN A 40 -46.59 4.96 -3.43
CA ASN A 40 -47.53 5.51 -4.42
C ASN A 40 -46.96 5.61 -5.85
N GLN A 41 -47.88 5.74 -6.80
CA GLN A 41 -47.85 5.42 -8.22
C GLN A 41 -47.14 6.44 -9.15
N GLY A 42 -46.74 5.95 -10.33
CA GLY A 42 -46.62 6.73 -11.58
C GLY A 42 -45.40 7.65 -11.71
N GLY A 43 -44.30 7.13 -12.25
CA GLY A 43 -43.11 7.90 -12.61
C GLY A 43 -42.09 7.01 -13.31
N ASP A 44 -41.21 7.62 -14.12
CA ASP A 44 -40.15 7.01 -14.93
C ASP A 44 -39.50 5.75 -14.30
N PRO A 45 -38.98 4.81 -15.13
CA PRO A 45 -38.30 3.63 -14.61
C PRO A 45 -37.29 4.05 -13.53
N PRO A 46 -37.31 3.39 -12.36
CA PRO A 46 -36.47 3.81 -11.25
C PRO A 46 -35.03 3.85 -11.75
N ALA A 47 -34.41 5.03 -11.64
CA ALA A 47 -32.99 5.17 -11.91
C ALA A 47 -32.28 4.07 -11.13
N LEU A 48 -31.66 3.13 -11.84
CA LEU A 48 -31.07 1.91 -11.27
C LEU A 48 -30.01 2.21 -10.19
N CYS A 49 -29.56 3.46 -10.13
CA CYS A 49 -28.88 4.04 -8.97
C CYS A 49 -29.47 5.44 -8.72
N PRO A 50 -30.14 5.71 -7.59
CA PRO A 50 -30.25 7.10 -7.15
C PRO A 50 -28.83 7.65 -6.99
N PRO A 51 -28.55 8.91 -7.36
CA PRO A 51 -27.25 9.51 -7.09
C PRO A 51 -27.12 9.61 -5.56
N SER A 52 -26.55 8.59 -4.92
CA SER A 52 -25.98 8.79 -3.60
C SER A 52 -24.90 9.85 -3.78
N SER A 53 -24.96 10.93 -3.00
CA SER A 53 -23.95 12.00 -3.02
C SER A 53 -22.54 11.50 -2.63
N THR A 54 -22.43 10.22 -2.28
CA THR A 54 -21.23 9.51 -1.91
C THR A 54 -20.94 8.40 -2.94
N ASP A 55 -19.66 8.25 -3.31
CA ASP A 55 -19.14 7.16 -4.16
C ASP A 55 -18.32 6.18 -3.30
N PRO A 56 -18.96 5.39 -2.40
CA PRO A 56 -18.28 4.63 -1.37
C PRO A 56 -17.40 3.49 -1.92
N LEU A 57 -17.70 3.03 -3.15
CA LEU A 57 -16.96 1.96 -3.83
C LEU A 57 -16.03 2.50 -4.93
N ASN A 58 -15.95 3.82 -5.10
CA ASN A 58 -15.10 4.49 -6.08
C ASN A 58 -15.38 4.13 -7.56
N TRP A 59 -16.59 3.62 -7.85
CA TRP A 59 -17.01 3.29 -9.22
C TRP A 59 -17.27 4.55 -10.05
N GLY A 60 -17.82 5.58 -9.42
CA GLY A 60 -18.07 6.88 -10.05
C GLY A 60 -16.77 7.54 -10.50
N ALA A 61 -15.76 7.60 -9.63
CA ALA A 61 -14.43 8.13 -9.96
C ALA A 61 -13.75 7.34 -11.09
N SER A 62 -13.89 6.01 -11.10
CA SER A 62 -13.34 5.15 -12.15
C SER A 62 -14.03 5.40 -13.51
N ALA A 63 -15.37 5.52 -13.50
CA ALA A 63 -16.13 5.85 -14.70
C ALA A 63 -15.83 7.27 -15.20
N GLU A 64 -15.62 8.24 -14.30
CA GLU A 64 -15.22 9.60 -14.62
C GLU A 64 -13.87 9.65 -15.34
N ALA A 65 -12.90 8.84 -14.89
CA ALA A 65 -11.58 8.77 -15.52
C ALA A 65 -11.61 8.25 -16.97
N LEU A 66 -12.68 7.55 -17.37
CA LEU A 66 -12.89 7.06 -18.74
C LEU A 66 -13.64 8.07 -19.63
N LYS A 67 -14.17 9.16 -19.07
CA LYS A 67 -14.84 10.19 -19.86
C LYS A 67 -13.84 10.96 -20.74
N GLY A 68 -14.36 11.57 -21.80
CA GLY A 68 -13.59 12.33 -22.79
C GLY A 68 -13.12 11.51 -23.98
N SER A 69 -12.45 12.16 -24.94
CA SER A 69 -11.97 11.48 -26.14
C SER A 69 -10.65 10.74 -25.86
N HIS A 70 -10.50 9.55 -26.45
CA HIS A 70 -9.24 8.80 -26.36
C HIS A 70 -8.06 9.60 -26.94
N LEU A 71 -8.29 10.35 -28.02
CA LEU A 71 -7.27 11.20 -28.63
C LEU A 71 -6.72 12.24 -27.65
N ASP A 72 -7.58 12.87 -26.84
CA ASP A 72 -7.14 13.87 -25.87
C ASP A 72 -6.38 13.24 -24.70
N GLN A 73 -6.76 12.03 -24.28
CA GLN A 73 -5.98 11.24 -23.31
C GLN A 73 -4.58 10.92 -23.84
N VAL A 74 -4.45 10.53 -25.11
CA VAL A 74 -3.15 10.26 -25.74
C VAL A 74 -2.32 11.54 -25.88
N LYS A 75 -2.93 12.68 -26.26
CA LYS A 75 -2.23 13.98 -26.28
C LYS A 75 -1.66 14.34 -24.90
N LYS A 76 -2.46 14.15 -23.84
CA LYS A 76 -2.03 14.35 -22.45
C LYS A 76 -0.87 13.41 -22.10
N MET A 77 -0.97 12.13 -22.44
CA MET A 77 0.08 11.14 -22.20
C MET A 77 1.41 11.51 -22.89
N VAL A 78 1.37 12.01 -24.14
CA VAL A 78 2.57 12.47 -24.87
C VAL A 78 3.18 13.71 -24.20
N ALA A 79 2.35 14.65 -23.73
CA ALA A 79 2.83 15.83 -23.02
C ALA A 79 3.51 15.46 -21.70
N GLU A 80 2.91 14.57 -20.90
CA GLU A 80 3.50 14.07 -19.66
C GLU A 80 4.80 13.32 -19.89
N PHE A 81 4.88 12.49 -20.94
CA PHE A 81 6.09 11.74 -21.28
C PHE A 81 7.28 12.64 -21.61
N ARG A 82 7.01 13.82 -22.18
CA ARG A 82 8.04 14.80 -22.56
C ARG A 82 8.48 15.70 -21.41
N ASN A 83 7.82 15.63 -20.26
CA ASN A 83 8.21 16.44 -19.11
C ASN A 83 9.60 15.99 -18.60
N PRO A 84 10.58 16.90 -18.46
CA PRO A 84 11.91 16.54 -17.99
C PRO A 84 11.95 16.19 -16.49
N ARG A 85 10.85 16.33 -15.76
CA ARG A 85 10.79 16.03 -14.32
C ARG A 85 9.51 15.32 -13.93
N VAL A 86 9.64 14.32 -13.05
CA VAL A 86 8.53 13.62 -12.39
C VAL A 86 8.64 13.82 -10.90
N GLU A 87 7.58 14.32 -10.27
CA GLU A 87 7.46 14.41 -8.82
C GLU A 87 6.59 13.25 -8.31
N LEU A 88 7.10 12.50 -7.33
CA LEU A 88 6.40 11.41 -6.69
C LEU A 88 5.71 11.88 -5.40
N ALA A 89 4.45 11.53 -5.27
CA ALA A 89 3.60 11.98 -4.16
C ALA A 89 2.70 10.87 -3.60
N GLY A 90 3.02 9.59 -3.78
CA GLY A 90 2.20 8.49 -3.25
C GLY A 90 0.98 8.15 -4.10
N SER A 91 0.55 9.05 -4.97
CA SER A 91 -0.66 8.95 -5.81
C SER A 91 -0.45 9.71 -7.11
N GLY A 92 -1.26 9.42 -8.13
CA GLY A 92 -1.28 10.19 -9.38
C GLY A 92 -0.12 9.94 -10.34
N LEU A 93 0.74 8.94 -10.08
CA LEU A 93 1.79 8.53 -11.02
C LEU A 93 1.17 7.93 -12.29
N SER A 94 1.44 8.52 -13.45
CA SER A 94 0.88 8.08 -14.74
C SER A 94 1.80 7.11 -15.49
N VAL A 95 1.22 6.36 -16.43
CA VAL A 95 1.99 5.45 -17.32
C VAL A 95 3.00 6.21 -18.19
N ALA A 96 2.69 7.45 -18.58
CA ALA A 96 3.62 8.30 -19.32
C ALA A 96 4.84 8.69 -18.50
N GLN A 97 4.65 9.04 -17.22
CA GLN A 97 5.74 9.38 -16.32
C GLN A 97 6.64 8.17 -16.04
N VAL A 98 6.04 6.98 -15.86
CA VAL A 98 6.80 5.72 -15.74
C VAL A 98 7.63 5.47 -17.00
N ALA A 99 7.03 5.62 -18.17
CA ALA A 99 7.73 5.49 -19.45
C ALA A 99 8.85 6.53 -19.62
N ALA A 100 8.63 7.77 -19.18
CA ALA A 100 9.62 8.85 -19.26
C ALA A 100 10.85 8.52 -18.43
N VAL A 101 10.69 8.13 -17.17
CA VAL A 101 11.82 7.75 -16.31
C VAL A 101 12.51 6.48 -16.83
N ALA A 102 11.75 5.51 -17.33
CA ALA A 102 12.30 4.25 -17.83
C ALA A 102 13.19 4.45 -19.07
N ARG A 103 12.80 5.33 -19.99
CA ARG A 103 13.41 5.45 -21.34
C ARG A 103 14.22 6.72 -21.57
N SER A 104 14.01 7.77 -20.78
CA SER A 104 14.66 9.07 -20.98
C SER A 104 15.71 9.29 -19.88
N PRO A 105 17.02 9.19 -20.19
CA PRO A 105 18.09 9.36 -19.20
C PRO A 105 18.09 10.72 -18.49
N GLY A 106 17.59 11.77 -19.16
CA GLY A 106 17.50 13.13 -18.62
C GLY A 106 16.26 13.45 -17.78
N CYS A 107 15.35 12.49 -17.58
CA CYS A 107 14.16 12.72 -16.76
C CYS A 107 14.52 12.66 -15.27
N ALA A 108 14.45 13.80 -14.58
CA ALA A 108 14.74 13.92 -13.16
C ALA A 108 13.55 13.45 -12.31
N VAL A 109 13.84 12.76 -11.20
CA VAL A 109 12.82 12.32 -10.23
C VAL A 109 12.98 13.12 -8.94
N ALA A 110 11.86 13.63 -8.41
CA ALA A 110 11.83 14.28 -7.11
C ALA A 110 10.78 13.62 -6.21
N LEU A 111 11.01 13.66 -4.90
CA LEU A 111 10.04 13.23 -3.89
C LEU A 111 9.34 14.45 -3.33
N SER A 112 8.01 14.38 -3.21
CA SER A 112 7.22 15.45 -2.63
C SER A 112 7.53 15.57 -1.14
N GLN A 113 7.99 16.76 -0.71
CA GLN A 113 8.36 17.03 0.68
C GLN A 113 7.15 16.90 1.63
N GLY A 114 5.94 17.14 1.13
CA GLY A 114 4.70 16.99 1.91
C GLY A 114 4.42 15.55 2.37
N LYS A 115 5.09 14.54 1.80
CA LYS A 115 4.94 13.14 2.21
C LYS A 115 5.88 12.72 3.33
N ARG A 116 6.92 13.50 3.63
CA ARG A 116 7.92 13.16 4.65
C ARG A 116 7.31 12.90 6.04
N PRO A 117 6.38 13.73 6.57
CA PRO A 117 5.81 13.48 7.89
C PRO A 117 5.03 12.17 8.00
N LEU A 118 4.33 11.77 6.93
CA LEU A 118 3.56 10.53 6.90
C LEU A 118 4.48 9.30 6.87
N VAL A 119 5.56 9.36 6.10
CA VAL A 119 6.57 8.29 6.05
C VAL A 119 7.30 8.17 7.38
N GLU A 120 7.68 9.29 8.00
CA GLU A 120 8.34 9.28 9.31
C GLU A 120 7.40 8.69 10.38
N ALA A 121 6.13 9.10 10.40
CA ALA A 121 5.15 8.60 11.36
C ALA A 121 4.95 7.08 11.25
N SER A 122 4.87 6.51 10.03
CA SER A 122 4.77 5.05 9.88
C SER A 122 6.04 4.33 10.33
N SER A 123 7.21 4.91 10.05
CA SER A 123 8.49 4.32 10.42
C SER A 123 8.72 4.31 11.94
N GLU A 124 8.39 5.41 12.61
CA GLU A 124 8.42 5.50 14.07
C GLU A 124 7.46 4.50 14.70
N TRP A 125 6.23 4.39 14.16
CA TRP A 125 5.25 3.43 14.67
C TRP A 125 5.74 1.98 14.59
N VAL A 126 6.33 1.57 13.45
CA VAL A 126 6.91 0.21 13.30
C VAL A 126 8.06 -0.01 14.28
N ARG A 127 8.94 0.99 14.42
CA ARG A 127 10.09 0.93 15.33
C ARG A 127 9.65 0.77 16.78
N ASP A 128 8.64 1.52 17.21
CA ASP A 128 8.14 1.50 18.59
C ASP A 128 7.33 0.23 18.87
N SER A 129 6.52 -0.22 17.90
CA SER A 129 5.79 -1.49 17.95
C SER A 129 6.74 -2.69 18.12
N ALA A 130 7.82 -2.73 17.34
CA ALA A 130 8.84 -3.78 17.45
C ALA A 130 9.57 -3.75 18.80
N ARG A 131 9.88 -2.56 19.35
CA ARG A 131 10.51 -2.40 20.67
C ARG A 131 9.59 -2.82 21.82
N ALA A 132 8.30 -2.58 21.68
CA ALA A 132 7.29 -3.02 22.64
C ALA A 132 7.03 -4.54 22.61
N GLY A 133 7.65 -5.28 21.67
CA GLY A 133 7.49 -6.72 21.54
C GLY A 133 6.16 -7.12 20.90
N VAL A 134 5.52 -6.22 20.16
CA VAL A 134 4.26 -6.52 19.46
C VAL A 134 4.53 -7.51 18.33
N ASP A 135 3.70 -8.56 18.25
CA ASP A 135 3.72 -9.52 17.16
C ASP A 135 3.29 -8.82 15.85
N SER A 136 4.24 -8.63 14.94
CA SER A 136 4.06 -7.97 13.64
C SER A 136 4.65 -8.84 12.53
N TYR A 137 3.81 -9.22 11.56
CA TYR A 137 4.20 -10.14 10.50
C TYR A 137 5.44 -9.67 9.75
N GLY A 138 6.47 -10.51 9.68
CA GLY A 138 7.72 -10.22 8.96
C GLY A 138 8.60 -9.14 9.61
N VAL A 139 8.22 -8.62 10.77
CA VAL A 139 9.01 -7.68 11.59
C VAL A 139 9.55 -8.39 12.83
N THR A 140 8.65 -8.98 13.62
CA THR A 140 8.96 -9.78 14.81
C THR A 140 8.59 -11.26 14.63
N THR A 141 7.95 -11.61 13.52
CA THR A 141 7.65 -13.00 13.14
C THR A 141 8.38 -13.44 11.87
N GLY A 142 8.46 -14.77 11.65
CA GLY A 142 8.95 -15.34 10.39
C GLY A 142 8.07 -15.02 9.17
N PHE A 143 8.48 -15.52 8.00
CA PHE A 143 7.82 -15.29 6.72
C PHE A 143 7.10 -16.56 6.22
N GLY A 144 6.02 -16.39 5.47
CA GLY A 144 5.30 -17.49 4.81
C GLY A 144 4.83 -18.56 5.80
N ALA A 145 5.11 -19.83 5.50
CA ALA A 145 4.74 -20.98 6.35
C ALA A 145 5.37 -20.93 7.75
N THR A 146 6.45 -20.16 7.94
CA THR A 146 7.16 -20.04 9.23
C THR A 146 6.73 -18.82 10.05
N SER A 147 5.64 -18.16 9.66
CA SER A 147 5.13 -16.95 10.34
C SER A 147 4.70 -17.13 11.79
N HIS A 148 4.50 -18.37 12.25
CA HIS A 148 4.27 -18.67 13.66
C HIS A 148 5.53 -18.52 14.52
N ARG A 149 6.73 -18.49 13.93
CA ARG A 149 8.00 -18.30 14.66
C ARG A 149 8.19 -16.84 15.01
N ARG A 150 8.68 -16.56 16.21
CA ARG A 150 8.92 -15.21 16.74
C ARG A 150 10.40 -14.96 16.99
N THR A 151 10.82 -13.71 16.89
CA THR A 151 12.20 -13.29 17.17
C THR A 151 12.23 -11.85 17.65
N ASN A 152 13.15 -11.56 18.58
CA ASN A 152 13.51 -10.19 18.97
C ASN A 152 14.73 -9.66 18.17
N GLN A 153 15.27 -10.46 17.25
CA GLN A 153 16.40 -10.12 16.39
C GLN A 153 15.93 -9.60 15.02
N SER A 154 15.13 -8.54 15.01
CA SER A 154 14.50 -7.99 13.79
C SER A 154 15.50 -7.67 12.69
N TRP A 155 16.66 -7.12 13.03
CA TRP A 155 17.74 -6.84 12.07
C TRP A 155 18.27 -8.12 11.39
N ALA A 156 18.54 -9.17 12.17
CA ALA A 156 19.00 -10.44 11.63
C ALA A 156 17.92 -11.06 10.72
N LEU A 157 16.65 -10.97 11.11
CA LEU A 157 15.52 -11.43 10.31
C LEU A 157 15.44 -10.71 8.96
N GLN A 158 15.57 -9.38 8.91
CA GLN A 158 15.56 -8.63 7.65
C GLN A 158 16.77 -8.97 6.75
N ARG A 159 17.95 -9.20 7.35
CA ARG A 159 19.13 -9.64 6.58
C ARG A 159 18.91 -11.01 5.97
N GLU A 160 18.34 -11.94 6.72
CA GLU A 160 18.00 -13.27 6.21
C GLU A 160 16.94 -13.21 5.11
N LEU A 161 15.96 -12.30 5.21
CA LEU A 161 14.95 -12.07 4.17
C LEU A 161 15.60 -11.77 2.81
N ILE A 162 16.50 -10.79 2.78
CA ILE A 162 17.20 -10.43 1.55
C ILE A 162 18.10 -11.58 1.07
N ARG A 163 18.81 -12.25 1.99
CA ARG A 163 19.69 -13.37 1.63
C ARG A 163 18.92 -14.50 0.96
N PHE A 164 17.76 -14.92 1.48
CA PHE A 164 17.04 -16.05 0.90
C PHE A 164 16.27 -15.69 -0.38
N LEU A 165 15.83 -14.43 -0.52
CA LEU A 165 15.16 -13.95 -1.74
C LEU A 165 16.12 -13.71 -2.91
N ASN A 166 17.41 -13.55 -2.64
CA ASN A 166 18.46 -13.46 -3.66
C ASN A 166 18.75 -14.84 -4.29
N ALA A 167 17.74 -15.41 -4.97
CA ALA A 167 17.77 -16.72 -5.60
C ALA A 167 17.73 -16.65 -7.15
N GLY A 168 17.89 -15.46 -7.73
CA GLY A 168 17.90 -15.27 -9.18
C GLY A 168 19.14 -15.87 -9.85
N ILE A 169 18.97 -16.50 -11.01
CA ILE A 169 20.06 -17.06 -11.81
C ILE A 169 20.40 -16.08 -12.93
N LEU A 170 21.64 -15.60 -12.95
CA LEU A 170 22.14 -14.68 -13.97
C LEU A 170 23.14 -15.41 -14.88
N ALA A 171 22.71 -15.71 -16.10
CA ALA A 171 23.47 -16.27 -17.20
C ALA A 171 23.49 -15.29 -18.38
N GLY A 172 24.17 -14.14 -18.20
CA GLY A 172 24.31 -13.11 -19.23
C GLY A 172 23.09 -12.20 -19.40
N ALA A 173 23.14 -11.32 -20.42
CA ALA A 173 22.19 -10.23 -20.58
C ALA A 173 20.73 -10.67 -20.78
N SER A 174 20.48 -11.83 -21.41
CA SER A 174 19.13 -12.35 -21.64
C SER A 174 18.42 -12.85 -20.39
N SER A 175 19.19 -13.15 -19.33
CA SER A 175 18.67 -13.61 -18.04
C SER A 175 18.45 -12.49 -17.02
N SER A 176 18.81 -11.25 -17.38
CA SER A 176 18.68 -10.08 -16.51
C SER A 176 17.50 -9.22 -16.92
N LEU A 177 16.83 -8.61 -15.94
CA LEU A 177 15.76 -7.65 -16.23
C LEU A 177 16.34 -6.42 -16.96
N PRO A 178 15.74 -5.96 -18.09
CA PRO A 178 16.23 -4.80 -18.81
C PRO A 178 16.27 -3.54 -17.93
N VAL A 179 17.32 -2.73 -18.08
CA VAL A 179 17.51 -1.49 -17.30
C VAL A 179 16.26 -0.58 -17.30
N PRO A 180 15.54 -0.37 -18.43
CA PRO A 180 14.30 0.42 -18.42
C PRO A 180 13.22 -0.15 -17.50
N ALA A 181 13.06 -1.48 -17.47
CA ALA A 181 12.10 -2.16 -16.61
C ALA A 181 12.50 -2.07 -15.13
N THR A 182 13.78 -2.21 -14.81
CA THR A 182 14.32 -2.00 -13.46
C THR A 182 14.09 -0.56 -12.98
N ARG A 183 14.34 0.45 -13.84
CA ARG A 183 14.06 1.86 -13.53
C ARG A 183 12.57 2.12 -13.28
N ALA A 184 11.69 1.55 -14.11
CA ALA A 184 10.25 1.61 -13.90
C ALA A 184 9.84 0.99 -12.55
N ALA A 185 10.38 -0.19 -12.24
CA ALA A 185 10.11 -0.89 -10.98
C ALA A 185 10.56 -0.06 -9.77
N MET A 186 11.75 0.55 -9.82
CA MET A 186 12.25 1.45 -8.76
C MET A 186 11.34 2.67 -8.58
N LEU A 187 10.91 3.30 -9.67
CA LEU A 187 10.02 4.47 -9.63
C LEU A 187 8.68 4.14 -8.98
N VAL A 188 8.03 3.06 -9.45
CA VAL A 188 6.74 2.61 -8.91
C VAL A 188 6.88 2.18 -7.45
N ARG A 189 7.98 1.51 -7.10
CA ARG A 189 8.26 1.12 -5.71
C ARG A 189 8.42 2.35 -4.81
N ALA A 190 9.19 3.35 -5.23
CA ALA A 190 9.33 4.59 -4.47
C ALA A 190 7.97 5.29 -4.31
N ASN A 191 7.18 5.42 -5.38
CA ASN A 191 5.88 6.07 -5.30
C ASN A 191 4.92 5.35 -4.35
N THR A 192 4.84 4.02 -4.39
CA THR A 192 3.90 3.26 -3.54
C THR A 192 4.25 3.32 -2.05
N LEU A 193 5.52 3.59 -1.69
CA LEU A 193 5.94 3.76 -0.30
C LEU A 193 5.64 5.16 0.28
N LEU A 194 5.40 6.17 -0.57
CA LEU A 194 5.18 7.56 -0.13
C LEU A 194 3.80 7.83 0.49
N GLN A 195 2.90 6.85 0.54
CA GLN A 195 1.58 7.04 1.16
C GLN A 195 1.66 7.08 2.70
N GLY A 196 2.76 6.61 3.31
CA GLY A 196 2.93 6.58 4.77
C GLY A 196 2.25 5.39 5.45
N TYR A 197 2.14 4.26 4.75
CA TYR A 197 1.53 3.03 5.26
C TYR A 197 2.49 1.83 5.21
N SER A 198 3.80 2.06 5.15
CA SER A 198 4.78 1.01 4.84
C SER A 198 5.85 0.77 5.90
N GLY A 199 5.81 1.49 7.02
CA GLY A 199 6.91 1.55 7.99
C GLY A 199 7.98 2.54 7.59
#